data_AF-A0A1Y1LKX2-F1
#
_entry.id   AF-A0A1Y1LKX2-F1
#
_cell.length_a   1.000
_cell.length_b   1.000
_cell.length_c   1.000
_cell.angle_alpha   90.00
_cell.angle_beta   90.00
_cell.angle_gamma   90.00
#
_symmetry.space_group_name_H-M   'P 1'
#
loop_
_entity.id
_entity.type
_entity.pdbx_description
1 polymer ?
#
loop_
_entity_poly.entity_id
_entity_poly.type
_entity_poly.pdbx_seq_one_letter_code
_entity_poly.pdbx_strand_id
1 'polypeptide(L)'
;VPPHFYRELTRTREGCKLLRDKGHFEEFVTTIREYGMQTEDAELITKVKGCLWAVGNVGSMELGAPFLESSDVVEQIVKIAEGHEVMSLRGTAFFVLGLISRSTHGLEILSEHGWDANTTSM
;
A
#
# COMPACT_ATOMS: atom_id res chain seq x y z
N VAL A 1 -13.05 -6.38 -2.61
CA VAL A 1 -12.68 -4.97 -2.33
C VAL A 1 -13.46 -4.08 -3.27
N PRO A 2 -14.12 -3.02 -2.78
CA PRO A 2 -14.90 -2.10 -3.62
C PRO A 2 -14.00 -1.38 -4.65
N PRO A 3 -14.56 -0.85 -5.74
CA PRO A 3 -13.80 -0.04 -6.69
C PRO A 3 -13.10 1.14 -6.00
N HIS A 4 -11.84 1.38 -6.35
CA HIS A 4 -11.03 2.46 -5.78
C HIS A 4 -10.46 3.33 -6.90
N PHE A 5 -10.60 4.65 -6.79
CA PHE A 5 -10.17 5.58 -7.84
C PHE A 5 -8.69 5.43 -8.24
N TYR A 6 -7.77 5.41 -7.27
CA TYR A 6 -6.33 5.19 -7.54
C TYR A 6 -5.99 3.85 -8.20
N ARG A 7 -6.81 2.82 -7.96
CA ARG A 7 -6.67 1.56 -8.68
C ARG A 7 -7.01 1.74 -10.16
N GLU A 8 -8.10 2.44 -10.47
CA GLU A 8 -8.50 2.66 -11.85
C GLU A 8 -7.52 3.55 -12.63
N LEU A 9 -6.91 4.55 -11.97
CA LEU A 9 -5.82 5.33 -12.57
C LEU A 9 -4.62 4.44 -12.95
N THR A 10 -4.25 3.50 -12.11
CA THR A 10 -3.10 2.61 -12.33
C THR A 10 -3.39 1.47 -13.32
N ARG A 11 -4.54 1.49 -14.00
CA ARG A 11 -4.82 0.62 -15.15
C ARG A 11 -4.34 1.19 -16.48
N THR A 12 -4.02 2.49 -16.53
CA THR A 12 -3.59 3.16 -17.77
C THR A 12 -2.33 3.98 -17.54
N ARG A 13 -1.55 4.20 -18.61
CA ARG A 13 -0.31 4.98 -18.52
C ARG A 13 -0.59 6.46 -18.23
N GLU A 14 -1.69 6.97 -18.79
CA GLU A 14 -2.18 8.33 -18.60
C GLU A 14 -2.62 8.55 -17.15
N GLY A 15 -3.30 7.57 -16.55
CA GLY A 15 -3.70 7.61 -15.16
C GLY A 15 -2.49 7.55 -14.21
N CYS A 16 -1.50 6.69 -14.50
CA CYS A 16 -0.22 6.70 -13.77
C CYS A 16 0.52 8.05 -13.91
N LYS A 17 0.53 8.65 -15.10
CA LYS A 17 1.13 9.98 -15.29
C LYS A 17 0.41 11.03 -14.44
N LEU A 18 -0.92 11.07 -14.50
CA LEU A 18 -1.72 11.99 -13.70
C LEU A 18 -1.46 11.82 -12.20
N LEU A 19 -1.39 10.58 -11.72
CA LEU A 19 -1.11 10.28 -10.31
C LEU A 19 0.27 10.80 -9.87
N ARG A 20 1.31 10.65 -10.72
CA ARG A 20 2.63 11.23 -10.48
C ARG A 20 2.61 12.75 -10.49
N ASP A 21 2.02 13.36 -11.52
CA ASP A 21 1.99 14.81 -11.69
C ASP A 21 1.26 15.51 -10.52
N LYS A 22 0.30 14.82 -9.89
CA LYS A 22 -0.41 15.33 -8.71
C LYS A 22 0.30 15.09 -7.38
N GLY A 23 1.28 14.19 -7.32
CA GLY A 23 2.03 13.90 -6.09
C GLY A 23 1.26 13.15 -5.00
N HIS A 24 0.03 12.71 -5.24
CA HIS A 24 -0.80 12.10 -4.19
C HIS A 24 -0.17 10.83 -3.60
N PHE A 25 0.51 10.02 -4.42
CA PHE A 25 1.15 8.80 -3.92
C PHE A 25 2.26 9.13 -2.91
N GLU A 26 3.08 10.15 -3.18
CA GLU A 26 4.12 10.65 -2.27
C GLU A 26 3.52 11.12 -0.93
N GLU A 27 2.37 11.81 -0.97
CA GLU A 27 1.66 12.25 0.24
C GLU A 27 1.16 11.07 1.07
N PHE A 28 0.68 10.00 0.44
CA PHE A 28 0.28 8.77 1.13
C PHE A 28 1.47 8.08 1.78
N VAL A 29 2.57 7.93 1.04
CA VAL A 29 3.82 7.34 1.55
C VAL A 29 4.33 8.15 2.75
N THR A 30 4.36 9.48 2.63
CA THR A 30 4.80 10.39 3.71
C THR A 30 3.90 10.23 4.94
N THR A 31 2.58 10.20 4.76
CA THR A 31 1.63 9.99 5.87
C THR A 31 1.85 8.64 6.56
N ILE A 32 2.07 7.57 5.80
CA ILE A 32 2.35 6.23 6.37
C ILE A 32 3.69 6.23 7.11
N ARG A 33 4.73 6.85 6.54
CA ARG A 33 6.06 6.89 7.14
C ARG A 33 6.09 7.69 8.45
N GLU A 34 5.42 8.84 8.49
CA GLU A 34 5.45 9.74 9.65
C GLU A 34 4.49 9.30 10.76
N TYR A 35 3.31 8.78 10.41
CA TYR A 35 2.23 8.52 11.36
C TYR A 35 1.82 7.04 11.44
N GLY A 36 2.47 6.15 10.70
CA GLY A 36 2.14 4.73 10.63
C GLY A 36 2.15 3.99 11.96
N MET A 37 2.88 4.51 12.95
CA MET A 37 3.02 3.95 14.30
C MET A 37 2.28 4.76 15.39
N GLN A 38 1.35 5.66 15.01
CA GLN A 38 0.54 6.44 15.95
C GLN A 38 -0.52 5.57 16.65
N THR A 39 -0.68 5.75 17.96
CA THR A 39 -1.61 4.97 18.80
C THR A 39 -2.69 5.80 19.48
N GLU A 40 -2.52 7.12 19.61
CA GLU A 40 -3.37 7.96 20.45
C GLU A 40 -4.39 8.79 19.67
N ASP A 41 -3.99 9.32 18.51
CA ASP A 41 -4.85 10.19 17.69
C ASP A 41 -5.71 9.38 16.72
N ALA A 42 -7.00 9.27 17.02
CA ALA A 42 -7.96 8.53 16.22
C ALA A 42 -8.17 9.10 14.81
N GLU A 43 -8.03 10.41 14.61
CA GLU A 43 -8.19 11.04 13.30
C GLU A 43 -6.97 10.73 12.43
N LEU A 44 -5.76 10.86 12.99
CA LEU A 44 -4.53 10.46 12.29
C LEU A 44 -4.51 8.96 11.97
N ILE A 45 -4.92 8.10 12.90
CA ILE A 45 -5.03 6.65 12.63
C ILE A 45 -6.00 6.39 11.47
N THR A 46 -7.12 7.12 11.42
CA THR A 46 -8.09 7.01 10.32
C THR A 46 -7.49 7.47 9.00
N LYS A 47 -6.73 8.57 9.01
CA LYS A 47 -5.99 9.06 7.84
C LYS A 47 -4.96 8.04 7.34
N VAL A 48 -4.18 7.43 8.24
CA VAL A 48 -3.21 6.38 7.90
C VAL A 48 -3.91 5.18 7.27
N LYS A 49 -5.04 4.71 7.83
CA LYS A 49 -5.83 3.64 7.21
C LYS A 49 -6.25 3.97 5.78
N GLY A 50 -6.70 5.21 5.55
CA GLY A 50 -7.04 5.69 4.20
C GLY A 50 -5.85 5.63 3.24
N CYS A 51 -4.68 6.10 3.68
CA CYS A 51 -3.45 6.06 2.88
C CYS A 51 -3.00 4.63 2.59
N LEU A 52 -3.06 3.73 3.58
CA LEU A 52 -2.76 2.31 3.41
C LEU A 52 -3.64 1.67 2.33
N TRP A 53 -4.96 1.92 2.36
CA TRP A 53 -5.88 1.42 1.32
C TRP A 53 -5.57 2.01 -0.06
N ALA A 54 -5.24 3.29 -0.15
CA ALA A 54 -4.88 3.92 -1.41
C ALA A 54 -3.61 3.30 -2.00
N VAL A 55 -2.56 3.13 -1.20
CA VAL A 55 -1.28 2.50 -1.62
C VAL A 55 -1.50 1.05 -2.05
N GLY A 56 -2.23 0.25 -1.27
CA GLY A 56 -2.52 -1.13 -1.63
C GLY A 56 -3.29 -1.26 -2.95
N ASN A 57 -4.23 -0.34 -3.20
CA ASN A 57 -4.98 -0.32 -4.45
C ASN A 57 -4.11 0.07 -5.67
N VAL A 58 -3.18 1.01 -5.50
CA VAL A 58 -2.15 1.34 -6.51
C VAL A 58 -1.27 0.12 -6.79
N GLY A 59 -0.74 -0.51 -5.75
CA GLY A 59 0.16 -1.67 -5.84
C GLY A 59 -0.49 -2.94 -6.40
N SER A 60 -1.82 -3.02 -6.40
CA SER A 60 -2.57 -4.16 -6.93
C SER A 60 -2.64 -4.24 -8.47
N MET A 61 -2.03 -3.27 -9.17
CA MET A 61 -1.98 -3.19 -10.63
C MET A 61 -0.53 -3.19 -11.13
N GLU A 62 -0.25 -3.86 -12.24
CA GLU A 62 1.11 -3.95 -12.81
C GLU A 62 1.73 -2.57 -13.12
N LEU A 63 0.96 -1.62 -13.67
CA LEU A 63 1.48 -0.25 -13.91
C LEU A 63 1.66 0.57 -12.62
N GLY A 64 1.21 0.04 -11.48
CA GLY A 64 1.41 0.60 -10.15
C GLY A 64 2.75 0.20 -9.52
N ALA A 65 3.41 -0.86 -9.99
CA ALA A 65 4.67 -1.36 -9.43
C ALA A 65 5.77 -0.30 -9.30
N PRO A 66 6.01 0.60 -10.29
CA PRO A 66 7.04 1.63 -10.16
C PRO A 66 6.79 2.64 -9.03
N PHE A 67 5.53 2.81 -8.59
CA PHE A 67 5.24 3.65 -7.43
C PHE A 67 5.70 2.98 -6.13
N LEU A 68 5.52 1.65 -6.02
CA LEU A 68 5.99 0.91 -4.85
C LEU A 68 7.52 0.89 -4.81
N GLU A 69 8.18 0.51 -5.92
CA GLU A 69 9.64 0.39 -6.03
C GLU A 69 10.40 1.69 -5.75
N SER A 70 9.81 2.83 -6.10
CA SER A 70 10.41 4.15 -5.86
C SER A 70 10.28 4.64 -4.41
N SER A 71 9.73 3.83 -3.52
CA SER A 71 9.50 4.18 -2.11
C SER A 71 9.83 3.03 -1.16
N ASP A 72 9.99 3.34 0.13
CA ASP A 72 10.13 2.35 1.21
C ASP A 72 8.76 1.91 1.78
N VAL A 73 7.64 2.22 1.11
CA VAL A 73 6.32 2.11 1.72
C VAL A 73 5.94 0.68 2.09
N VAL A 74 6.37 -0.32 1.33
CA VAL A 74 6.05 -1.73 1.63
C VAL A 74 6.72 -2.16 2.93
N GLU A 75 7.98 -1.75 3.17
CA GLU A 75 8.68 -1.99 4.43
C GLU A 75 7.90 -1.38 5.62
N GLN A 76 7.39 -0.16 5.45
CA GLN A 76 6.58 0.50 6.49
C GLN A 76 5.26 -0.26 6.74
N ILE A 77 4.58 -0.73 5.70
CA ILE A 77 3.34 -1.51 5.85
C ILE A 77 3.61 -2.84 6.57
N VAL A 78 4.71 -3.51 6.28
CA VAL A 78 5.16 -4.73 6.99
C VAL A 78 5.38 -4.45 8.47
N LYS A 79 6.12 -3.39 8.82
CA LYS A 79 6.33 -2.98 10.22
C LYS A 79 5.01 -2.74 10.96
N ILE A 80 4.04 -2.10 10.30
CA ILE A 80 2.71 -1.88 10.88
C ILE A 80 1.97 -3.21 11.10
N ALA A 81 1.99 -4.11 10.10
CA ALA A 81 1.32 -5.40 10.19
C ALA A 81 1.87 -6.27 11.32
N GLU A 82 3.18 -6.26 11.54
CA GLU A 82 3.86 -7.09 12.55
C GLU A 82 3.80 -6.49 13.96
N GLY A 83 3.97 -5.17 14.09
CA GLY A 83 4.30 -4.52 15.36
C GLY A 83 3.26 -3.56 15.95
N HIS A 84 2.26 -3.09 15.20
CA HIS A 84 1.50 -1.90 15.61
C HIS A 84 0.52 -2.10 16.78
N GLU A 85 0.60 -1.40 17.91
CA GLU A 85 -0.25 -1.67 19.09
C GLU A 85 -1.78 -1.61 18.81
N VAL A 86 -2.23 -0.71 17.94
CA VAL A 86 -3.63 -0.65 17.49
C VAL A 86 -3.96 -1.80 16.52
N MET A 87 -4.66 -2.83 17.01
CA MET A 87 -5.03 -4.04 16.26
C MET A 87 -5.76 -3.77 14.94
N SER A 88 -6.65 -2.77 14.91
CA SER A 88 -7.38 -2.42 13.68
C SER A 88 -6.47 -1.83 12.59
N LEU A 89 -5.32 -1.26 12.95
CA LEU A 89 -4.32 -0.80 12.00
C LEU A 89 -3.45 -1.97 11.50
N ARG A 90 -3.03 -2.89 12.39
CA ARG A 90 -2.37 -4.15 11.98
C ARG A 90 -3.19 -4.90 10.93
N GLY A 91 -4.49 -5.10 11.22
CA GLY A 91 -5.39 -5.80 10.30
C GLY A 91 -5.54 -5.08 8.96
N THR A 92 -5.60 -3.75 8.97
CA THR A 92 -5.62 -2.95 7.73
C THR A 92 -4.34 -3.18 6.92
N ALA A 93 -3.17 -3.08 7.56
CA ALA A 93 -1.88 -3.30 6.90
C ALA A 93 -1.79 -4.73 6.32
N PHE A 94 -2.20 -5.74 7.08
CA PHE A 94 -2.27 -7.13 6.60
C PHE A 94 -3.11 -7.28 5.32
N PHE A 95 -4.32 -6.70 5.29
CA PHE A 95 -5.15 -6.73 4.08
C PHE A 95 -4.54 -5.97 2.90
N VAL A 96 -3.80 -4.90 3.18
CA VAL A 96 -3.11 -4.09 2.18
C VAL A 96 -1.93 -4.84 1.57
N LEU A 97 -1.15 -5.60 2.36
CA LEU A 97 -0.13 -6.51 1.84
C LEU A 97 -0.75 -7.56 0.91
N GLY A 98 -1.90 -8.14 1.29
CA GLY A 98 -2.66 -9.06 0.42
C GLY A 98 -3.24 -8.41 -0.85
N LEU A 99 -3.41 -7.07 -0.87
CA LEU A 99 -3.76 -6.35 -2.10
C LEU A 99 -2.55 -6.18 -3.01
N ILE A 100 -1.40 -5.83 -2.43
CA ILE A 100 -0.13 -5.66 -3.15
C ILE A 100 0.28 -6.97 -3.81
N SER A 101 0.08 -8.10 -3.13
CA SER A 101 0.40 -9.44 -3.63
C SER A 101 -0.41 -9.90 -4.87
N ARG A 102 -1.28 -9.04 -5.43
CA ARG A 102 -2.06 -9.34 -6.64
C ARG A 102 -1.34 -8.99 -7.94
N SER A 103 -0.26 -8.22 -7.88
CA SER A 103 0.64 -7.98 -9.01
C SER A 103 1.89 -8.83 -8.87
N THR A 104 2.52 -9.15 -10.01
CA THR A 104 3.74 -9.97 -10.04
C THR A 104 4.88 -9.28 -9.30
N HIS A 105 5.10 -8.00 -9.57
CA HIS A 105 6.10 -7.20 -8.84
C HIS A 105 5.75 -7.04 -7.36
N GLY A 106 4.47 -6.88 -7.01
CA GLY A 106 4.06 -6.80 -5.62
C GLY A 106 4.39 -8.07 -4.85
N LEU A 107 4.26 -9.25 -5.47
CA LEU A 107 4.69 -10.52 -4.89
C LEU A 107 6.20 -10.57 -4.65
N GLU A 108 6.99 -10.14 -5.64
CA GLU A 108 8.45 -10.12 -5.53
C GLU A 108 8.91 -9.22 -4.38
N ILE A 109 8.38 -7.99 -4.31
CA ILE A 109 8.70 -7.03 -3.22
C ILE A 109 8.32 -7.61 -1.85
N LEU A 110 7.19 -8.29 -1.73
CA LEU A 110 6.78 -8.92 -0.46
C LEU A 110 7.71 -10.08 -0.07
N SER A 111 8.14 -10.88 -1.03
CA SER A 111 9.09 -11.98 -0.80
C SER A 111 10.43 -11.47 -0.26
N GLU A 112 10.91 -10.31 -0.74
CA GLU A 112 12.12 -9.66 -0.21
C GLU A 112 12.00 -9.27 1.26
N HIS A 113 10.78 -9.06 1.76
CA HIS A 113 10.48 -8.75 3.16
C HIS A 113 10.09 -10.00 3.99
N GLY A 114 10.21 -11.20 3.43
CA GLY A 114 9.87 -12.46 4.10
C GLY A 114 8.36 -12.72 4.19
N TRP A 115 7.55 -12.06 3.37
CA TRP A 115 6.11 -12.25 3.31
C TRP A 115 5.73 -13.09 2.10
N ASP A 116 5.30 -14.33 2.35
CA ASP A 116 4.75 -15.20 1.33
C ASP A 116 3.27 -14.89 1.06
N ALA A 117 2.85 -15.05 -0.18
CA ALA A 117 1.46 -14.96 -0.58
C ALA A 117 1.05 -16.17 -1.42
N ASN A 118 -0.23 -16.54 -1.36
CA ASN A 118 -0.74 -17.68 -2.10
C ASN A 118 -0.72 -17.39 -3.61
N THR A 119 0.17 -18.07 -4.33
CA THR A 119 0.16 -18.10 -5.78
C THR A 119 -0.59 -19.35 -6.24
N THR A 120 -1.69 -19.19 -6.99
CA THR A 120 -2.20 -20.33 -7.78
C THR A 120 -1.08 -20.75 -8.72
N SER A 121 -0.67 -22.02 -8.67
CA SER A 121 0.26 -22.60 -9.65
C SER A 121 -0.24 -22.25 -11.05
N MET A 122 0.59 -21.52 -11.83
CA MET A 122 0.30 -21.25 -13.24
C MET A 122 0.27 -22.54 -14.05
#